data_AF-A0A914P6Y2-F1
#
_entry.id   AF-A0A914P6Y2-F1
#
_cell.length_a   1.000
_cell.length_b   1.000
_cell.length_c   1.000
_cell.angle_alpha   90.00
_cell.angle_beta   90.00
_cell.angle_gamma   90.00
#
_symmetry.space_group_name_H-M   'P 1'
#
loop_
_entity.id
_entity.type
_entity.pdbx_description
1 polymer ?
#
loop_
_entity_poly.entity_id
_entity_poly.type
_entity_poly.pdbx_seq_one_letter_code
_entity_poly.pdbx_strand_id
1 'polypeptide(L)'
;MLSFYPFLKGYCCNKLITSISPLRVYIFDGDALIRFCAKEYEPFDAEDIDRYVVGDDYTPVWEMPSLKNFFVNRDLTFKETLNAYLKSVKKDSEEIWNQIHEIIRRVFESQNSKMIASAKGYQMNKNYFELSRFDFVVDSNLKVFLMEANMSPNLSSGHFKQNRLLYEQVIFNVLSLVGATSSISSESAHSKNVETKEMQLSYKDLNVHFPECDAIDAAASSSLTPEKDDCISCSKNASLICELCKHCLTSEFYEILSQTFLEHLNRRQMRRILPRNFGENGETELTEKDLLLSKWLEIKCKQNRHFCE
;
A
#
# COMPACT_ATOMS: atom_id res chain seq x y z
N MET A 1 -19.41 23.14 17.73
CA MET A 1 -17.95 23.05 17.96
C MET A 1 -17.73 21.64 18.50
N LEU A 2 -16.84 20.82 17.92
CA LEU A 2 -16.43 19.59 18.62
C LEU A 2 -15.83 20.05 19.95
N SER A 3 -16.55 19.85 21.07
CA SER A 3 -16.03 20.03 22.43
C SER A 3 -14.95 19.01 22.77
N PHE A 4 -14.76 18.03 21.88
CA PHE A 4 -13.75 17.00 21.94
C PHE A 4 -12.64 17.37 20.96
N TYR A 5 -11.41 17.57 21.43
CA TYR A 5 -10.26 17.44 20.54
C TYR A 5 -10.35 16.03 19.95
N PRO A 6 -10.52 15.87 18.63
CA PRO A 6 -10.56 14.56 18.05
C PRO A 6 -9.15 13.99 18.17
N PHE A 7 -8.89 13.19 19.20
CA PHE A 7 -7.87 12.16 19.08
C PHE A 7 -8.36 11.24 17.98
N LEU A 8 -7.97 11.53 16.75
CA LEU A 8 -8.12 10.62 15.64
C LEU A 8 -7.00 9.61 15.78
N LYS A 9 -7.21 8.59 16.61
CA LYS A 9 -6.65 7.27 16.30
C LYS A 9 -7.36 6.77 15.05
N GLY A 10 -7.10 7.44 13.93
CA GLY A 10 -7.29 6.84 12.63
C GLY A 10 -6.32 5.68 12.62
N TYR A 11 -6.84 4.48 12.79
CA TYR A 11 -6.11 3.33 12.33
C TYR A 11 -5.97 3.50 10.85
N CYS A 12 -4.78 3.94 10.49
CA CYS A 12 -4.28 3.69 9.17
C CYS A 12 -4.29 2.19 8.97
N CYS A 13 -5.26 1.79 8.15
CA CYS A 13 -4.97 1.17 6.87
C CYS A 13 -3.73 0.29 6.94
N ASN A 14 -3.93 -0.79 7.70
CA ASN A 14 -3.29 -2.08 7.67
C ASN A 14 -2.32 -2.20 6.49
N LYS A 15 -1.04 -2.17 6.82
CA LYS A 15 -0.01 -2.25 5.80
C LYS A 15 0.42 -3.66 5.61
N LEU A 16 0.52 -4.01 4.35
CA LEU A 16 1.15 -5.23 3.90
C LEU A 16 2.44 -4.85 3.20
N ILE A 17 3.57 -5.24 3.78
CA ILE A 17 4.82 -5.35 3.01
C ILE A 17 4.71 -6.68 2.27
N THR A 18 4.63 -6.67 0.94
CA THR A 18 4.64 -7.91 0.15
C THR A 18 6.03 -8.29 -0.34
N SER A 19 6.94 -7.30 -0.35
CA SER A 19 8.34 -7.48 -0.74
C SER A 19 9.20 -6.35 -0.18
N ILE A 20 10.45 -6.68 0.16
CA ILE A 20 11.47 -5.75 0.68
C ILE A 20 12.51 -5.41 -0.42
N SER A 21 12.62 -6.22 -1.48
CA SER A 21 13.50 -5.93 -2.62
C SER A 21 12.92 -6.54 -3.92
N PRO A 22 12.23 -5.75 -4.76
CA PRO A 22 11.89 -4.33 -4.57
C PRO A 22 10.85 -4.13 -3.46
N LEU A 23 10.86 -2.95 -2.84
CA LEU A 23 9.95 -2.54 -1.79
C LEU A 23 8.54 -2.34 -2.36
N ARG A 24 7.60 -3.19 -1.93
CA ARG A 24 6.19 -3.12 -2.28
C ARG A 24 5.36 -2.99 -1.01
N VAL A 25 4.65 -1.88 -0.89
CA VAL A 25 3.84 -1.59 0.29
C VAL A 25 2.44 -1.23 -0.13
N TYR A 26 1.47 -1.85 0.55
CA TYR A 26 0.05 -1.61 0.37
C TYR A 26 -0.57 -1.12 1.67
N ILE A 27 -1.67 -0.38 1.57
CA ILE A 27 -2.52 0.05 2.68
C ILE A 27 -3.94 -0.47 2.43
N PHE A 28 -4.66 -0.86 3.46
CA PHE A 28 -6.10 -1.10 3.34
C PHE A 28 -6.87 0.22 3.28
N ASP A 29 -7.27 0.71 2.11
CA ASP A 29 -7.86 2.06 1.95
C ASP A 29 -9.40 2.09 2.10
N GLY A 30 -10.01 0.91 2.29
CA GLY A 30 -11.46 0.76 2.33
C GLY A 30 -12.13 1.36 3.58
N ASP A 31 -11.48 1.31 4.73
CA ASP A 31 -11.99 1.85 5.99
C ASP A 31 -10.85 2.02 7.02
N ALA A 32 -11.14 2.69 8.14
CA ALA A 32 -10.19 2.98 9.21
C ALA A 32 -10.91 3.02 10.55
N LEU A 33 -10.47 2.24 11.54
CA LEU A 33 -11.06 2.34 12.88
C LEU A 33 -10.70 3.71 13.49
N ILE A 34 -11.66 4.35 14.17
CA ILE A 34 -11.49 5.66 14.79
C ILE A 34 -11.84 5.53 16.28
N ARG A 35 -10.92 5.97 17.15
CA ARG A 35 -11.05 5.86 18.61
C ARG A 35 -10.87 7.21 19.27
N PHE A 36 -11.80 7.60 20.14
CA PHE A 36 -11.71 8.84 20.92
C PHE A 36 -11.37 8.56 22.38
N CYS A 37 -10.81 9.54 23.09
CA CYS A 37 -10.59 9.45 24.53
C CYS A 37 -11.88 9.06 25.28
N ALA A 38 -11.73 8.40 26.43
CA ALA A 38 -12.87 7.96 27.23
C ALA A 38 -13.63 9.15 27.84
N LYS A 39 -12.92 10.27 28.07
CA LYS A 39 -13.46 11.51 28.62
C LYS A 39 -13.21 12.70 27.70
N GLU A 40 -13.97 13.77 27.93
CA GLU A 40 -13.79 15.06 27.25
C GLU A 40 -12.41 15.63 27.51
N TYR A 41 -11.70 15.98 26.44
CA TYR A 41 -10.37 16.58 26.53
C TYR A 41 -10.41 17.93 27.24
N GLU A 42 -11.43 18.75 26.97
CA GLU A 42 -11.60 20.06 27.62
C GLU A 42 -12.60 20.01 28.79
N PRO A 43 -12.38 20.75 29.87
CA PRO A 43 -11.13 21.48 30.19
C PRO A 43 -9.96 20.50 30.40
N PHE A 44 -8.78 20.86 29.90
CA PHE A 44 -7.58 20.02 30.05
C PHE A 44 -7.23 19.77 31.52
N ASP A 45 -7.05 18.49 31.86
CA ASP A 45 -6.58 18.03 33.16
C ASP A 45 -5.47 17.00 32.95
N ALA A 46 -4.25 17.36 33.36
CA ALA A 46 -3.06 16.52 33.18
C ALA A 46 -3.07 15.29 34.10
N GLU A 47 -3.81 15.34 35.21
CA GLU A 47 -3.92 14.23 36.17
C GLU A 47 -4.88 13.14 35.66
N ASP A 48 -5.80 13.49 34.76
CA ASP A 48 -6.78 12.58 34.17
C ASP A 48 -6.33 12.08 32.80
N ILE A 49 -5.53 11.02 32.81
CA ILE A 49 -4.96 10.37 31.62
C ILE A 49 -6.03 10.02 30.57
N ASP A 50 -7.24 9.64 31.00
CA ASP A 50 -8.35 9.26 30.12
C ASP A 50 -8.88 10.39 29.24
N ARG A 51 -8.46 11.64 29.50
CA ARG A 51 -8.81 12.82 28.68
C ARG A 51 -7.89 13.01 27.49
N TYR A 52 -6.63 12.59 27.58
CA TYR A 52 -5.62 12.86 26.56
C TYR A 52 -4.85 11.62 26.08
N VAL A 53 -5.10 10.45 26.68
CA VAL A 53 -4.58 9.16 26.22
C VAL A 53 -5.74 8.25 25.89
N VAL A 54 -5.68 7.65 24.71
CA VAL A 54 -6.68 6.66 24.27
C VAL A 54 -6.22 5.27 24.68
N GLY A 55 -6.85 4.72 25.72
CA GLY A 55 -6.69 3.34 26.17
C GLY A 55 -7.56 2.34 25.38
N ASP A 56 -7.77 1.17 25.97
CA ASP A 56 -8.66 0.13 25.42
C ASP A 56 -10.15 0.51 25.58
N ASP A 57 -10.50 1.14 26.70
CA ASP A 57 -11.85 1.65 26.99
C ASP A 57 -12.08 3.03 26.38
N TYR A 58 -11.98 3.12 25.06
CA TYR A 58 -12.14 4.36 24.29
C TYR A 58 -13.61 4.66 23.96
N THR A 59 -13.96 5.93 23.71
CA THR A 59 -15.29 6.29 23.23
C THR A 59 -15.42 5.94 21.74
N PRO A 60 -16.34 5.06 21.34
CA PRO A 60 -16.49 4.64 19.95
C PRO A 60 -17.28 5.63 19.10
N VAL A 61 -17.16 5.50 17.78
CA VAL A 61 -17.79 6.41 16.79
C VAL A 61 -19.32 6.50 16.92
N TRP A 62 -19.99 5.40 17.27
CA TRP A 62 -21.45 5.35 17.43
C TRP A 62 -21.96 6.03 18.71
N GLU A 63 -21.08 6.30 19.67
CA GLU A 63 -21.41 7.04 20.91
C GLU A 63 -21.09 8.54 20.78
N MET A 64 -20.17 8.91 19.89
CA MET A 64 -19.80 10.30 19.66
C MET A 64 -20.97 11.12 19.09
N PRO A 65 -21.52 12.12 19.80
CA PRO A 65 -22.75 12.81 19.40
C PRO A 65 -22.69 13.44 18.00
N SER A 66 -21.54 14.00 17.62
CA SER A 66 -21.33 14.64 16.31
C SER A 66 -21.24 13.65 15.15
N LEU A 67 -20.90 12.39 15.42
CA LEU A 67 -20.69 11.34 14.41
C LEU A 67 -21.82 10.32 14.37
N LYS A 68 -22.55 10.16 15.47
CA LYS A 68 -23.62 9.17 15.63
C LYS A 68 -24.66 9.22 14.51
N ASN A 69 -25.07 10.41 14.07
CA ASN A 69 -26.03 10.54 12.97
C ASN A 69 -25.48 10.02 11.63
N PHE A 70 -24.18 10.16 11.38
CA PHE A 70 -23.55 9.65 10.17
C PHE A 70 -23.34 8.14 10.24
N PHE A 71 -22.85 7.64 11.38
CA PHE A 71 -22.57 6.21 11.55
C PHE A 71 -23.86 5.39 11.70
N VAL A 72 -24.72 5.73 12.67
CA VAL A 72 -25.89 4.91 13.04
C VAL A 72 -27.05 5.12 12.07
N ASN A 73 -27.37 6.37 11.72
CA ASN A 73 -28.58 6.66 10.92
C ASN A 73 -28.33 6.58 9.41
N ARG A 74 -27.08 6.73 8.95
CA ARG A 74 -26.73 6.65 7.53
C ARG A 74 -25.89 5.43 7.17
N ASP A 75 -25.61 4.56 8.14
CA ASP A 75 -24.89 3.29 7.96
C ASP A 75 -23.55 3.46 7.21
N LEU A 76 -22.82 4.54 7.52
CA LEU A 76 -21.53 4.83 6.92
C LEU A 76 -20.42 4.05 7.65
N THR A 77 -19.37 3.69 6.91
CA THR A 77 -18.14 3.14 7.48
C THR A 77 -17.47 4.15 8.42
N PHE A 78 -16.47 3.72 9.19
CA PHE A 78 -15.78 4.62 10.11
C PHE A 78 -15.09 5.78 9.38
N LYS A 79 -14.36 5.47 8.30
CA LYS A 79 -13.70 6.45 7.40
C LYS A 79 -14.72 7.40 6.77
N GLU A 80 -15.79 6.88 6.19
CA GLU A 80 -16.81 7.72 5.54
C GLU A 80 -17.60 8.57 6.55
N THR A 81 -17.80 8.07 7.77
CA THR A 81 -18.37 8.86 8.87
C THR A 81 -17.52 10.08 9.19
N LEU A 82 -16.20 9.92 9.28
CA LEU A 82 -15.28 11.04 9.50
C LEU A 82 -15.29 12.01 8.31
N ASN A 83 -15.22 11.48 7.09
CA ASN A 83 -15.23 12.28 5.86
C ASN A 83 -16.50 13.13 5.77
N ALA A 84 -17.67 12.52 6.01
CA ALA A 84 -18.95 13.21 6.00
C ALA A 84 -19.04 14.28 7.10
N TYR A 85 -18.52 13.99 8.30
CA TYR A 85 -18.46 14.96 9.38
C TYR A 85 -17.55 16.15 9.05
N LEU A 86 -16.32 15.91 8.59
CA LEU A 86 -15.37 16.98 8.22
C LEU A 86 -15.95 17.87 7.11
N LYS A 87 -16.57 17.27 6.10
CA LYS A 87 -17.29 17.99 5.06
C LYS A 87 -18.42 18.86 5.61
N SER A 88 -19.17 18.37 6.60
CA SER A 88 -20.25 19.15 7.25
C SER A 88 -19.74 20.38 7.99
N VAL A 89 -18.49 20.35 8.47
CA VAL A 89 -17.80 21.49 9.11
C VAL A 89 -16.85 22.23 8.16
N LYS A 90 -17.00 22.03 6.84
CA LYS A 90 -16.23 22.69 5.77
C LYS A 90 -14.72 22.45 5.85
N LYS A 91 -14.31 21.26 6.28
CA LYS A 91 -12.93 20.78 6.30
C LYS A 91 -12.72 19.70 5.24
N ASP A 92 -11.53 19.67 4.64
CA ASP A 92 -11.18 18.67 3.63
C ASP A 92 -10.58 17.42 4.28
N SER A 93 -11.26 16.28 4.13
CA SER A 93 -10.79 15.00 4.67
C SER A 93 -9.60 14.44 3.89
N GLU A 94 -9.42 14.81 2.62
CA GLU A 94 -8.30 14.34 1.80
C GLU A 94 -6.95 14.81 2.37
N GLU A 95 -6.92 15.94 3.07
CA GLU A 95 -5.71 16.43 3.74
C GLU A 95 -5.18 15.42 4.78
N ILE A 96 -6.07 14.74 5.51
CA ILE A 96 -5.70 13.71 6.48
C ILE A 96 -5.17 12.48 5.76
N TRP A 97 -5.92 11.93 4.80
CA TRP A 97 -5.58 10.66 4.15
C TRP A 97 -4.29 10.78 3.31
N ASN A 98 -4.07 11.91 2.65
CA ASN A 98 -2.82 12.16 1.90
C ASN A 98 -1.60 12.27 2.81
N GLN A 99 -1.71 12.97 3.94
CA GLN A 99 -0.63 13.02 4.94
C GLN A 99 -0.34 11.64 5.52
N ILE A 100 -1.39 10.87 5.82
CA ILE A 100 -1.30 9.47 6.23
C ILE A 100 -0.48 8.67 5.21
N HIS A 101 -0.87 8.69 3.93
CA HIS A 101 -0.17 7.94 2.88
C HIS A 101 1.31 8.35 2.80
N GLU A 102 1.60 9.65 2.90
CA GLU A 102 2.95 10.17 2.80
C GLU A 102 3.83 9.80 4.01
N ILE A 103 3.33 9.95 5.24
CA ILE A 103 4.06 9.55 6.45
C ILE A 103 4.39 8.07 6.39
N ILE A 104 3.40 7.27 5.99
CA ILE A 104 3.54 5.84 5.81
C ILE A 104 4.66 5.50 4.81
N ARG A 105 4.70 6.15 3.64
CA ARG A 105 5.74 5.94 2.61
C ARG A 105 7.12 6.24 3.18
N ARG A 106 7.28 7.44 3.76
CA ARG A 106 8.55 7.90 4.34
C ARG A 106 9.10 6.96 5.40
N VAL A 107 8.22 6.38 6.23
CA VAL A 107 8.65 5.38 7.21
C VAL A 107 9.28 4.19 6.51
N PHE A 108 8.63 3.57 5.52
CA PHE A 108 9.21 2.40 4.84
C PHE A 108 10.44 2.71 4.03
N GLU A 109 10.44 3.83 3.31
CA GLU A 109 11.62 4.29 2.57
C GLU A 109 12.82 4.48 3.51
N SER A 110 12.62 5.15 4.66
CA SER A 110 13.68 5.37 5.66
C SER A 110 14.19 4.08 6.33
N GLN A 111 13.38 3.02 6.37
CA GLN A 111 13.77 1.74 6.94
C GLN A 111 14.23 0.72 5.87
N ASN A 112 14.15 1.04 4.58
CA ASN A 112 14.39 0.08 3.49
C ASN A 112 15.75 -0.59 3.59
N SER A 113 16.83 0.19 3.73
CA SER A 113 18.19 -0.32 3.83
C SER A 113 18.39 -1.26 5.04
N LYS A 114 17.77 -0.95 6.18
CA LYS A 114 17.78 -1.79 7.38
C LYS A 114 16.98 -3.08 7.19
N MET A 115 15.81 -3.00 6.57
CA MET A 115 14.99 -4.17 6.25
C MET A 115 15.72 -5.12 5.30
N ILE A 116 16.34 -4.59 4.25
CA ILE A 116 17.18 -5.36 3.31
C ILE A 116 18.35 -6.00 4.06
N ALA A 117 19.06 -5.23 4.90
CA ALA A 117 20.19 -5.76 5.66
C ALA A 117 19.78 -6.89 6.62
N SER A 118 18.64 -6.76 7.31
CA SER A 118 18.07 -7.79 8.17
C SER A 118 17.67 -9.04 7.37
N ALA A 119 17.13 -8.85 6.16
CA ALA A 119 16.70 -9.95 5.30
C ALA A 119 17.86 -10.78 4.72
N LYS A 120 19.09 -10.23 4.59
CA LYS A 120 20.25 -10.92 4.01
C LYS A 120 20.61 -12.26 4.66
N GLY A 121 20.23 -12.47 5.93
CA GLY A 121 20.49 -13.71 6.66
C GLY A 121 19.46 -14.82 6.43
N TYR A 122 18.32 -14.51 5.80
CA TYR A 122 17.25 -15.47 5.57
C TYR A 122 17.35 -16.07 4.17
N GLN A 123 17.40 -17.41 4.07
CA GLN A 123 17.56 -18.11 2.78
C GLN A 123 16.29 -18.13 1.92
N MET A 124 15.15 -17.74 2.48
CA MET A 124 13.90 -17.64 1.75
C MET A 124 13.70 -16.17 1.39
N ASN A 125 13.78 -15.82 0.11
CA ASN A 125 13.68 -14.42 -0.34
C ASN A 125 12.30 -14.06 -0.92
N LYS A 126 11.32 -14.98 -0.91
CA LYS A 126 10.23 -14.92 -1.90
C LYS A 126 8.78 -15.04 -1.40
N ASN A 127 8.52 -15.24 -0.11
CA ASN A 127 7.14 -15.43 0.39
C ASN A 127 6.93 -14.87 1.81
N TYR A 128 7.23 -13.59 2.02
CA TYR A 128 6.98 -12.93 3.30
C TYR A 128 5.94 -11.84 3.10
N PHE A 129 5.02 -11.79 4.04
CA PHE A 129 4.16 -10.64 4.17
C PHE A 129 4.04 -10.29 5.65
N GLU A 130 4.00 -9.00 5.94
CA GLU A 130 3.85 -8.51 7.30
C GLU A 130 2.65 -7.58 7.35
N LEU A 131 1.73 -7.87 8.28
CA LEU A 131 0.57 -7.02 8.55
C LEU A 131 0.89 -6.10 9.73
N SER A 132 1.06 -4.80 9.47
CA SER A 132 1.33 -3.81 10.50
C SER A 132 0.21 -2.78 10.61
N ARG A 133 -0.02 -2.29 11.83
CA ARG A 133 -0.99 -1.23 12.15
C ARG A 133 -0.25 0.03 12.55
N PHE A 134 -0.66 1.16 11.99
CA PHE A 134 -0.09 2.45 12.33
C PHE A 134 -1.15 3.30 13.02
N ASP A 135 -0.79 3.83 14.18
CA ASP A 135 -1.67 4.67 14.98
C ASP A 135 -1.26 6.13 14.77
N PHE A 136 -2.24 6.95 14.41
CA PHE A 136 -2.05 8.37 14.17
C PHE A 136 -2.82 9.21 15.19
N VAL A 137 -2.50 10.50 15.23
CA VAL A 137 -3.28 11.55 15.89
C VAL A 137 -3.45 12.69 14.89
N VAL A 138 -4.63 13.30 14.87
CA VAL A 138 -4.92 14.45 14.00
C VAL A 138 -5.28 15.64 14.87
N ASP A 139 -4.66 16.78 14.64
CA ASP A 139 -4.94 18.00 15.40
C ASP A 139 -6.15 18.77 14.85
N SER A 140 -6.45 19.91 15.48
CA SER A 140 -7.56 20.79 15.07
C SER A 140 -7.37 21.42 13.69
N ASN A 141 -6.15 21.45 13.16
CA ASN A 141 -5.79 21.95 11.83
C ASN A 141 -5.67 20.83 10.79
N LEU A 142 -6.12 19.61 11.11
CA LEU A 142 -6.01 18.42 10.25
C LEU A 142 -4.57 17.94 10.01
N LYS A 143 -3.61 18.40 10.83
CA LYS A 143 -2.24 17.90 10.76
C LYS A 143 -2.15 16.52 11.39
N VAL A 144 -1.52 15.61 10.67
CA VAL A 144 -1.40 14.21 11.07
C VAL A 144 -0.03 13.94 11.70
N PHE A 145 -0.02 13.25 12.83
CA PHE A 145 1.18 12.81 13.54
C PHE A 145 1.17 11.29 13.72
N LEU A 146 2.28 10.63 13.40
CA LEU A 146 2.47 9.21 13.68
C LEU A 146 2.84 9.02 15.14
N MET A 147 2.10 8.15 15.84
CA MET A 147 2.36 7.81 17.25
C MET A 147 3.15 6.53 17.38
N GLU A 148 2.68 5.44 16.76
CA GLU A 148 3.31 4.13 16.84
C GLU A 148 3.04 3.30 15.58
N ALA A 149 3.91 2.31 15.36
CA ALA A 149 3.72 1.24 14.38
C ALA A 149 3.80 -0.11 15.11
N ASN A 150 2.71 -0.86 15.07
CA ASN A 150 2.59 -2.17 15.71
C ASN A 150 2.65 -3.28 14.65
N MET A 151 3.62 -4.19 14.79
CA MET A 151 3.85 -5.31 13.87
C MET A 151 2.95 -6.52 14.15
N SER A 152 2.20 -6.53 15.25
CA SER A 152 1.26 -7.61 15.59
C SER A 152 -0.05 -7.02 16.09
N PRO A 153 -0.87 -6.46 15.18
CA PRO A 153 -2.08 -5.79 15.58
C PRO A 153 -3.11 -6.75 16.16
N ASN A 154 -3.81 -6.29 17.19
CA ASN A 154 -4.97 -6.99 17.71
C ASN A 154 -6.13 -6.89 16.70
N LEU A 155 -6.61 -8.05 16.23
CA LEU A 155 -7.74 -8.20 15.30
C LEU A 155 -8.98 -8.83 15.99
N SER A 156 -9.02 -8.83 17.32
CA SER A 156 -10.14 -9.34 18.11
C SER A 156 -11.22 -8.27 18.26
N SER A 157 -12.45 -8.62 17.93
CA SER A 157 -13.65 -7.82 18.22
C SER A 157 -14.28 -8.17 19.57
N GLY A 158 -13.53 -8.78 20.49
CA GLY A 158 -14.04 -9.23 21.79
C GLY A 158 -14.53 -8.08 22.69
N HIS A 159 -13.80 -6.96 22.65
CA HIS A 159 -14.13 -5.75 23.42
C HIS A 159 -15.24 -4.94 22.72
N PHE A 160 -15.05 -4.58 21.45
CA PHE A 160 -16.07 -3.94 20.61
C PHE A 160 -16.50 -4.84 19.44
N LYS A 161 -17.66 -5.50 19.57
CA LYS A 161 -18.19 -6.44 18.56
C LYS A 161 -18.46 -5.78 17.21
N GLN A 162 -18.80 -4.50 17.20
CA GLN A 162 -19.08 -3.72 16.00
C GLN A 162 -17.86 -3.59 15.07
N ASN A 163 -16.63 -3.70 15.63
CA ASN A 163 -15.40 -3.65 14.82
C ASN A 163 -15.15 -4.93 14.01
N ARG A 164 -15.90 -6.02 14.27
CA ARG A 164 -15.69 -7.34 13.65
C ARG A 164 -15.58 -7.26 12.13
N LEU A 165 -16.50 -6.55 11.47
CA LEU A 165 -16.56 -6.50 10.01
C LEU A 165 -15.30 -5.84 9.41
N LEU A 166 -14.81 -4.75 10.03
CA LEU A 166 -13.58 -4.11 9.61
C LEU A 166 -12.40 -5.10 9.68
N TYR A 167 -12.25 -5.82 10.79
CA TYR A 167 -11.15 -6.78 10.94
C TYR A 167 -11.25 -7.93 9.94
N GLU A 168 -12.45 -8.47 9.70
CA GLU A 168 -12.69 -9.51 8.69
C GLU A 168 -12.37 -9.02 7.28
N GLN A 169 -12.78 -7.80 6.93
CA GLN A 169 -12.46 -7.19 5.64
C GLN A 169 -10.96 -7.02 5.47
N VAL A 170 -10.25 -6.54 6.49
CA VAL A 170 -8.79 -6.38 6.45
C VAL A 170 -8.11 -7.72 6.18
N ILE A 171 -8.43 -8.76 6.96
CA ILE A 171 -7.84 -10.09 6.80
C ILE A 171 -8.15 -10.63 5.39
N PHE A 172 -9.40 -10.52 4.94
CA PHE A 172 -9.80 -11.02 3.63
C PHE A 172 -9.09 -10.32 2.47
N ASN A 173 -8.94 -8.99 2.54
CA ASN A 173 -8.24 -8.21 1.53
C ASN A 173 -6.73 -8.50 1.54
N VAL A 174 -6.12 -8.65 2.72
CA VAL A 174 -4.69 -9.02 2.86
C VAL A 174 -4.43 -10.42 2.28
N LEU A 175 -5.24 -11.41 2.67
CA LEU A 175 -5.08 -12.79 2.17
C LEU A 175 -5.39 -12.91 0.67
N SER A 176 -6.26 -12.05 0.14
CA SER A 176 -6.47 -11.93 -1.30
C SER A 176 -5.24 -11.36 -2.00
N LEU A 177 -4.72 -10.24 -1.50
CA LEU A 177 -3.56 -9.54 -2.08
C LEU A 177 -2.33 -10.46 -2.20
N VAL A 178 -2.02 -11.26 -1.16
CA VAL A 178 -0.91 -12.24 -1.19
C VAL A 178 -1.22 -13.51 -1.99
N GLY A 179 -2.44 -13.63 -2.53
CA GLY A 179 -2.87 -14.79 -3.33
C GLY A 179 -3.26 -16.03 -2.51
N ALA A 180 -3.33 -15.95 -1.19
CA ALA A 180 -3.70 -17.08 -0.32
C ALA A 180 -5.16 -17.53 -0.51
N THR A 181 -6.06 -16.60 -0.87
CA THR A 181 -7.48 -16.89 -1.15
C THR A 181 -7.80 -16.96 -2.64
N SER A 182 -6.80 -17.04 -3.51
CA SER A 182 -7.04 -17.16 -4.95
C SER A 182 -7.72 -18.50 -5.26
N SER A 183 -8.85 -18.46 -5.98
CA SER A 183 -9.79 -19.56 -6.20
C SER A 183 -9.21 -20.81 -6.86
N ILE A 184 -7.98 -20.74 -7.38
CA ILE A 184 -7.27 -21.86 -8.02
C ILE A 184 -6.47 -22.70 -6.99
N SER A 185 -6.39 -22.28 -5.72
CA SER A 185 -5.62 -22.98 -4.69
C SER A 185 -6.31 -24.22 -4.09
N SER A 186 -7.64 -24.37 -4.22
CA SER A 186 -8.40 -25.32 -3.38
C SER A 186 -8.69 -26.70 -3.99
N GLU A 187 -8.58 -26.91 -5.32
CA GLU A 187 -8.89 -28.22 -5.92
C GLU A 187 -7.74 -28.82 -6.75
N SER A 188 -6.64 -28.09 -6.96
CA SER A 188 -5.56 -28.48 -7.89
C SER A 188 -4.18 -28.58 -7.25
N ALA A 189 -4.10 -28.82 -5.93
CA ALA A 189 -2.82 -29.01 -5.23
C ALA A 189 -2.04 -30.26 -5.70
N HIS A 190 -2.57 -31.05 -6.64
CA HIS A 190 -1.92 -32.24 -7.22
C HIS A 190 -1.43 -32.07 -8.67
N SER A 191 -1.65 -30.94 -9.34
CA SER A 191 -0.97 -30.65 -10.62
C SER A 191 -0.83 -29.15 -10.84
N LYS A 192 0.33 -28.59 -10.47
CA LYS A 192 0.76 -27.26 -10.92
C LYS A 192 1.10 -27.33 -12.42
N ASN A 193 0.10 -27.47 -13.29
CA ASN A 193 0.32 -27.45 -14.73
C ASN A 193 0.69 -26.03 -15.16
N VAL A 194 1.68 -25.90 -16.04
CA VAL A 194 2.15 -24.62 -16.61
C VAL A 194 0.97 -23.83 -17.19
N GLU A 195 0.05 -24.53 -17.86
CA GLU A 195 -1.18 -23.98 -18.44
C GLU A 195 -2.06 -23.25 -17.41
N THR A 196 -2.18 -23.77 -16.18
CA THR A 196 -3.00 -23.11 -15.13
C THR A 196 -2.40 -21.79 -14.64
N LYS A 197 -1.07 -21.64 -14.70
CA LYS A 197 -0.42 -20.37 -14.38
C LYS A 197 -0.57 -19.37 -15.52
N GLU A 198 -0.45 -19.85 -16.76
CA GLU A 198 -0.65 -19.01 -17.95
C GLU A 198 -2.09 -18.46 -18.06
N MET A 199 -3.09 -19.16 -17.51
CA MET A 199 -4.45 -18.64 -17.39
C MET A 199 -4.57 -17.41 -16.48
N GLN A 200 -3.73 -17.32 -15.44
CA GLN A 200 -3.76 -16.20 -14.50
C GLN A 200 -2.92 -15.02 -15.01
N LEU A 201 -1.78 -15.34 -15.62
CA LEU A 201 -0.83 -14.36 -16.11
C LEU A 201 0.00 -14.98 -17.24
N SER A 202 -0.03 -14.36 -18.42
CA SER A 202 0.89 -14.69 -19.49
C SER A 202 2.10 -13.76 -19.48
N TYR A 203 3.21 -14.22 -20.09
CA TYR A 203 4.38 -13.35 -20.28
C TYR A 203 4.04 -12.07 -21.05
N LYS A 204 3.07 -12.15 -21.98
CA LYS A 204 2.66 -11.01 -22.81
C LYS A 204 2.01 -9.90 -21.98
N ASP A 205 1.33 -10.25 -20.89
CA ASP A 205 0.68 -9.28 -20.00
C ASP A 205 1.69 -8.40 -19.26
N LEU A 206 2.92 -8.88 -19.07
CA LEU A 206 3.99 -8.14 -18.40
C LEU A 206 4.74 -7.19 -19.32
N ASN A 207 4.76 -7.46 -20.63
CA ASN A 207 5.50 -6.65 -21.58
C ASN A 207 5.03 -5.20 -21.55
N VAL A 208 5.98 -4.28 -21.60
CA VAL A 208 5.75 -2.84 -21.75
C VAL A 208 6.37 -2.38 -23.06
N HIS A 209 5.73 -1.40 -23.69
CA HIS A 209 6.26 -0.79 -24.91
C HIS A 209 7.00 0.48 -24.54
N PHE A 210 8.25 0.59 -24.98
CA PHE A 210 9.08 1.78 -24.82
C PHE A 210 9.93 1.96 -26.09
N PRO A 211 10.03 3.16 -26.68
CA PRO A 211 10.72 3.38 -27.95
C PRO A 211 12.15 2.83 -28.01
N GLU A 212 12.85 2.86 -26.88
CA GLU A 212 14.22 2.40 -26.70
C GLU A 212 14.36 0.88 -26.91
N CYS A 213 13.27 0.11 -26.74
CA CYS A 213 13.23 -1.32 -27.05
C CYS A 213 13.08 -1.62 -28.55
N ASP A 214 12.57 -0.67 -29.35
CA ASP A 214 12.33 -0.85 -30.79
C ASP A 214 13.63 -0.79 -31.61
N ALA A 215 14.71 -0.29 -31.01
CA ALA A 215 16.00 -0.13 -31.65
C ALA A 215 16.63 -1.45 -32.15
N ILE A 216 16.22 -2.60 -31.60
CA ILE A 216 16.66 -3.92 -32.11
C ILE A 216 16.09 -4.22 -33.49
N ASP A 217 14.80 -3.96 -33.69
CA ASP A 217 14.13 -4.20 -34.96
C ASP A 217 14.61 -3.18 -36.01
N ALA A 218 14.96 -1.96 -35.58
CA ALA A 218 15.57 -0.92 -36.41
C ALA A 218 17.03 -1.22 -36.80
N ALA A 219 17.85 -1.76 -35.88
CA ALA A 219 19.24 -2.13 -36.15
C ALA A 219 19.36 -3.32 -37.13
N ALA A 220 18.35 -4.21 -37.17
CA ALA A 220 18.27 -5.29 -38.16
C ALA A 220 17.86 -4.79 -39.56
N SER A 221 17.26 -3.60 -39.66
CA SER A 221 16.66 -3.07 -40.90
C SER A 221 17.34 -1.81 -41.44
N SER A 222 18.26 -1.17 -40.70
CA SER A 222 18.91 0.07 -41.11
C SER A 222 20.35 0.22 -40.63
N SER A 223 21.22 0.74 -41.51
CA SER A 223 22.61 1.12 -41.24
C SER A 223 22.71 2.43 -40.42
N LEU A 224 21.87 2.59 -39.41
CA LEU A 224 21.92 3.74 -38.50
C LEU A 224 22.92 3.45 -37.38
N THR A 225 23.77 4.42 -37.07
CA THR A 225 24.67 4.34 -35.92
C THR A 225 23.81 4.37 -34.66
N PRO A 226 23.87 3.33 -33.80
CA PRO A 226 23.04 3.28 -32.61
C PRO A 226 23.37 4.45 -31.67
N GLU A 227 22.35 5.14 -31.19
CA GLU A 227 22.50 6.09 -30.09
C GLU A 227 22.79 5.32 -28.80
N LYS A 228 23.44 5.99 -27.84
CA LYS A 228 23.97 5.35 -26.62
C LYS A 228 22.89 4.70 -25.72
N ASP A 229 21.62 5.05 -25.97
CA ASP A 229 20.44 4.64 -25.19
C ASP A 229 19.56 3.61 -25.92
N ASP A 230 19.96 3.15 -27.10
CA ASP A 230 19.27 2.09 -27.83
C ASP A 230 19.48 0.74 -27.12
N CYS A 231 18.41 0.08 -26.67
CA CYS A 231 18.45 -1.17 -25.89
C CYS A 231 18.83 -2.41 -26.72
N ILE A 232 19.81 -2.26 -27.61
CA ILE A 232 20.35 -3.28 -28.52
C ILE A 232 21.12 -4.35 -27.77
N SER A 233 21.77 -3.98 -26.65
CA SER A 233 22.47 -4.93 -25.78
C SER A 233 21.93 -4.86 -24.36
N CYS A 234 21.85 -6.01 -23.69
CA CYS A 234 21.48 -6.12 -22.28
C CYS A 234 22.71 -6.03 -21.35
N SER A 235 23.73 -5.28 -21.77
CA SER A 235 24.98 -5.19 -21.02
C SER A 235 24.82 -4.27 -19.80
N LYS A 236 25.68 -4.42 -18.77
CA LYS A 236 25.67 -3.57 -17.57
C LYS A 236 25.88 -2.07 -17.84
N ASN A 237 26.35 -1.71 -19.04
CA ASN A 237 26.55 -0.33 -19.45
C ASN A 237 25.33 0.26 -20.18
N ALA A 238 24.31 -0.56 -20.48
CA ALA A 238 23.06 -0.10 -21.05
C ALA A 238 22.24 0.67 -20.02
N SER A 239 21.31 1.51 -20.49
CA SER A 239 20.35 2.17 -19.62
C SER A 239 19.57 1.14 -18.82
N LEU A 240 19.36 1.40 -17.52
CA LEU A 240 18.63 0.50 -16.61
C LEU A 240 17.28 0.08 -17.22
N ILE A 241 16.59 1.00 -17.89
CA ILE A 241 15.29 0.76 -18.51
C ILE A 241 15.28 -0.38 -19.54
N CYS A 242 16.43 -0.70 -20.14
CA CYS A 242 16.56 -1.77 -21.11
C CYS A 242 16.23 -3.15 -20.52
N GLU A 243 16.39 -3.36 -19.21
CA GLU A 243 15.97 -4.59 -18.54
C GLU A 243 14.46 -4.85 -18.61
N LEU A 244 13.65 -3.82 -18.91
CA LEU A 244 12.21 -3.96 -19.11
C LEU A 244 11.85 -4.46 -20.52
N CYS A 245 12.79 -4.41 -21.46
CA CYS A 245 12.57 -4.94 -22.79
C CYS A 245 12.48 -6.47 -22.75
N LYS A 246 11.58 -7.04 -23.56
CA LYS A 246 11.30 -8.49 -23.58
C LYS A 246 12.55 -9.37 -23.67
N HIS A 247 13.55 -8.98 -24.47
CA HIS A 247 14.78 -9.73 -24.72
C HIS A 247 15.84 -9.57 -23.61
N CYS A 248 15.74 -8.52 -22.80
CA CYS A 248 16.65 -8.27 -21.67
C CYS A 248 16.04 -8.63 -20.32
N LEU A 249 14.74 -8.95 -20.27
CA LEU A 249 14.05 -9.28 -19.04
C LEU A 249 14.65 -10.54 -18.40
N THR A 250 15.24 -10.37 -17.22
CA THR A 250 15.84 -11.48 -16.48
C THR A 250 14.76 -12.37 -15.87
N SER A 251 15.07 -13.65 -15.63
CA SER A 251 14.13 -14.57 -14.95
C SER A 251 13.74 -14.07 -13.55
N GLU A 252 14.65 -13.41 -12.84
CA GLU A 252 14.37 -12.82 -11.54
C GLU A 252 13.37 -11.66 -11.66
N PHE A 253 13.60 -10.74 -12.60
CA PHE A 253 12.73 -9.59 -12.77
C PHE A 253 11.37 -9.99 -13.33
N TYR A 254 11.31 -11.01 -14.19
CA TYR A 254 10.05 -11.63 -14.62
C TYR A 254 9.19 -12.10 -13.43
N GLU A 255 9.78 -12.75 -12.44
CA GLU A 255 9.05 -13.18 -11.22
C GLU A 255 8.55 -11.98 -10.41
N ILE A 256 9.38 -10.93 -10.26
CA ILE A 256 9.01 -9.69 -9.57
C ILE A 256 7.81 -9.03 -10.26
N LEU A 257 7.85 -8.89 -11.59
CA LEU A 257 6.78 -8.31 -12.38
C LEU A 257 5.52 -9.17 -12.30
N SER A 258 5.67 -10.50 -12.36
CA SER A 258 4.55 -11.44 -12.23
C SER A 258 3.82 -11.30 -10.91
N GLN A 259 4.57 -11.28 -9.80
CA GLN A 259 3.99 -11.07 -8.47
C GLN A 259 3.33 -9.70 -8.37
N THR A 260 3.99 -8.63 -8.82
CA THR A 260 3.43 -7.27 -8.76
C THR A 260 2.12 -7.16 -9.55
N PHE A 261 2.05 -7.80 -10.72
CA PHE A 261 0.85 -7.83 -11.53
C PHE A 261 -0.28 -8.60 -10.85
N LEU A 262 0.01 -9.78 -10.29
CA LEU A 262 -0.99 -10.58 -9.58
C LEU A 262 -1.47 -9.88 -8.29
N GLU A 263 -0.56 -9.26 -7.53
CA GLU A 263 -0.90 -8.40 -6.40
C GLU A 263 -1.85 -7.28 -6.84
N HIS A 264 -1.57 -6.64 -7.98
CA HIS A 264 -2.44 -5.62 -8.55
C HIS A 264 -3.84 -6.13 -8.87
N LEU A 265 -3.97 -7.29 -9.51
CA LEU A 265 -5.27 -7.90 -9.80
C LEU A 265 -6.03 -8.31 -8.53
N ASN A 266 -5.32 -8.80 -7.53
CA ASN A 266 -5.90 -9.31 -6.29
C ASN A 266 -6.10 -8.24 -5.21
N ARG A 267 -5.71 -6.98 -5.47
CA ARG A 267 -5.62 -5.93 -4.45
C ARG A 267 -6.93 -5.59 -3.76
N ARG A 268 -8.07 -5.74 -4.43
CA ARG A 268 -9.39 -5.33 -3.89
C ARG A 268 -9.34 -3.89 -3.34
N GLN A 269 -9.59 -3.68 -2.04
CA GLN A 269 -9.53 -2.36 -1.39
C GLN A 269 -8.12 -2.00 -0.87
N MET A 270 -7.12 -2.82 -1.17
CA MET A 270 -5.72 -2.50 -0.87
C MET A 270 -5.19 -1.55 -1.92
N ARG A 271 -4.75 -0.37 -1.47
CA ARG A 271 -4.08 0.62 -2.32
C ARG A 271 -2.58 0.42 -2.21
N ARG A 272 -1.89 0.38 -3.35
CA ARG A 272 -0.42 0.41 -3.36
C ARG A 272 0.04 1.84 -3.05
N ILE A 273 1.10 1.95 -2.26
CA ILE A 273 1.68 3.25 -1.90
C ILE A 273 3.16 3.34 -2.23
N LEU A 274 3.82 2.18 -2.37
CA LEU A 274 5.18 2.03 -2.86
C LEU A 274 5.24 0.87 -3.87
N PRO A 275 6.06 0.99 -4.93
CA PRO A 275 6.94 2.13 -5.20
C PRO A 275 6.18 3.38 -5.74
N ARG A 276 6.82 4.56 -5.71
CA ARG A 276 6.22 5.82 -6.19
C ARG A 276 6.14 5.86 -7.72
N ASN A 277 5.15 6.59 -8.24
CA ASN A 277 5.16 7.02 -9.63
C ASN A 277 6.28 8.06 -9.83
N PHE A 278 7.07 7.94 -10.90
CA PHE A 278 8.13 8.90 -11.23
C PHE A 278 7.58 10.34 -11.31
N GLY A 279 8.14 11.26 -10.52
CA GLY A 279 7.77 12.68 -10.50
C GLY A 279 7.85 13.36 -9.13
N GLU A 280 7.87 12.59 -8.04
CA GLU A 280 8.06 13.12 -6.68
C GLU A 280 9.55 13.02 -6.30
N ASN A 281 10.25 14.16 -6.32
CA ASN A 281 11.64 14.29 -5.91
C ASN A 281 11.79 13.94 -4.42
N GLY A 282 12.06 12.67 -4.13
CA GLY A 282 12.45 12.19 -2.81
C GLY A 282 13.84 11.55 -2.89
N GLU A 283 14.83 12.19 -2.28
CA GLU A 283 16.15 11.63 -2.00
C GLU A 283 15.99 10.35 -1.16
N THR A 284 15.83 9.19 -1.80
CA THR A 284 15.71 7.91 -1.12
C THR A 284 16.68 6.92 -1.73
N GLU A 285 17.34 6.14 -0.86
CA GLU A 285 18.20 5.00 -1.23
C GLU A 285 17.34 3.85 -1.77
N LEU A 286 16.71 4.07 -2.93
CA LEU A 286 15.99 3.05 -3.67
C LEU A 286 17.00 2.17 -4.43
N THR A 287 16.76 0.85 -4.43
CA THR A 287 17.60 -0.10 -5.17
C THR A 287 17.35 0.00 -6.68
N GLU A 288 18.26 -0.52 -7.50
CA GLU A 288 18.05 -0.62 -8.96
C GLU A 288 16.74 -1.34 -9.31
N LYS A 289 16.38 -2.37 -8.53
CA LYS A 289 15.11 -3.10 -8.67
C LYS A 289 13.89 -2.24 -8.35
N ASP A 290 13.99 -1.36 -7.36
CA ASP A 290 12.92 -0.42 -7.02
C ASP A 290 12.68 0.56 -8.18
N LEU A 291 13.76 1.11 -8.74
CA LEU A 291 13.70 2.02 -9.88
C LEU A 291 13.09 1.36 -11.12
N LEU A 292 13.54 0.14 -11.45
CA LEU A 292 12.99 -0.65 -12.56
C LEU A 292 11.50 -0.92 -12.36
N LEU A 293 11.09 -1.36 -11.17
CA LEU A 293 9.69 -1.67 -10.90
C LEU A 293 8.81 -0.42 -10.99
N SER A 294 9.31 0.70 -10.45
CA SER A 294 8.65 2.01 -10.54
C SER A 294 8.43 2.41 -12.00
N LYS A 295 9.42 2.15 -12.86
CA LYS A 295 9.37 2.52 -14.28
C LYS A 295 8.39 1.65 -15.04
N TRP A 296 8.41 0.35 -14.75
CA TRP A 296 7.43 -0.58 -15.31
C TRP A 296 5.99 -0.18 -14.92
N LEU A 297 5.75 0.16 -13.65
CA LEU A 297 4.44 0.62 -13.17
C LEU A 297 4.01 1.93 -13.82
N GLU A 298 4.91 2.89 -14.01
CA GLU A 298 4.64 4.13 -14.72
C GLU A 298 4.16 3.86 -16.16
N ILE A 299 4.83 2.95 -16.89
CA ILE A 299 4.44 2.60 -18.26
C ILE A 299 3.11 1.84 -18.25
N LYS A 300 2.91 0.90 -17.31
CA LYS A 300 1.62 0.21 -17.16
C LYS A 300 0.48 1.16 -16.84
N CYS A 301 0.69 2.17 -16.00
CA CYS A 301 -0.27 3.22 -15.70
C CYS A 301 -0.65 4.03 -16.95
N LYS A 302 0.33 4.38 -17.80
CA LYS A 302 0.09 5.06 -19.09
C LYS A 302 -0.75 4.21 -20.05
N GLN A 303 -0.53 2.89 -20.06
CA GLN A 303 -1.29 1.94 -20.88
C GLN A 303 -2.69 1.65 -20.31
N ASN A 304 -2.80 1.56 -18.98
CA ASN A 304 -4.02 1.26 -18.27
C ASN A 304 -4.05 2.02 -16.94
N ARG A 305 -4.99 2.97 -16.84
CA ARG A 305 -5.13 3.83 -15.65
C ARG A 305 -5.34 3.09 -14.35
N HIS A 306 -5.82 1.85 -14.38
CA HIS A 306 -5.95 1.05 -13.15
C HIS A 306 -4.61 0.81 -12.47
N PHE A 307 -3.49 0.81 -13.20
CA PHE A 307 -2.14 0.63 -12.64
C PHE A 307 -1.53 1.90 -12.02
N CYS A 308 -2.17 3.05 -12.12
CA CYS A 308 -1.65 4.33 -11.64
C CYS A 308 -1.70 4.51 -10.12
N GLU A 309 -2.47 3.67 -9.44
CA GLU A 309 -2.64 3.69 -7.98
C GLU A 309 -1.41 3.18 -7.22
#